data_AF-A0A2V5ZYZ5-F1
#
_entry.id   AF-A0A2V5ZYZ5-F1
#
_cell.length_a   1.000
_cell.length_b   1.000
_cell.length_c   1.000
_cell.angle_alpha   90.00
_cell.angle_beta   90.00
_cell.angle_gamma   90.00
#
_symmetry.space_group_name_H-M   'P 1'
#
loop_
_entity.id
_entity.type
_entity.pdbx_description
1 polymer ?
#
loop_
_entity_poly.entity_id
_entity_poly.type
_entity_poly.pdbx_seq_one_letter_code
_entity_poly.pdbx_strand_id
1 'polypeptide(L)'
;MIFLLGVPASELELAHRPESLRGSPLIKLDSLIDHLDLEKIFGRNAPLHVDLGCGDVGFLCALAQRMPDKNFLGIERLSRRVERTCRKAEKVDNMRVLNAETSYAVRYL
;
A
#
# COMPACT_ATOMS: atom_id res chain seq x y z
N MET A 1 -20.30 15.42 -32.20
CA MET A 1 -19.74 16.57 -31.47
C MET A 1 -20.69 16.83 -30.30
N ILE A 2 -20.38 16.36 -29.09
CA ILE A 2 -19.86 17.16 -27.95
C ILE A 2 -21.00 17.95 -27.28
N PHE A 3 -21.30 17.95 -25.98
CA PHE A 3 -20.83 17.36 -24.71
C PHE A 3 -22.04 17.42 -23.74
N LEU A 4 -22.24 16.43 -22.87
CA LEU A 4 -23.21 16.53 -21.76
C LEU A 4 -22.56 17.33 -20.62
N LEU A 5 -23.13 18.48 -20.27
CA LEU A 5 -22.79 19.24 -19.07
C LEU A 5 -23.76 18.89 -17.95
N GLY A 6 -23.21 18.63 -16.76
CA GLY A 6 -23.95 18.75 -15.50
C GLY A 6 -24.29 17.45 -14.80
N VAL A 7 -23.28 16.63 -14.48
CA VAL A 7 -23.39 15.70 -13.35
C VAL A 7 -22.90 16.42 -12.10
N PRO A 8 -23.72 16.58 -11.04
CA PRO A 8 -23.29 17.21 -9.80
C PRO A 8 -22.19 16.37 -9.12
N ALA A 9 -21.27 17.04 -8.44
CA ALA A 9 -20.06 16.48 -7.82
C ALA A 9 -20.29 15.41 -6.72
N SER A 10 -21.52 14.96 -6.52
CA SER A 10 -21.91 13.91 -5.58
C SER A 10 -21.95 12.50 -6.19
N GLU A 11 -21.75 12.34 -7.51
CA GLU A 11 -21.85 11.05 -8.21
C GLU A 11 -20.51 10.44 -8.67
N LEU A 12 -19.38 11.08 -8.37
CA LEU A 12 -18.04 10.52 -8.66
C LEU A 12 -17.55 9.51 -7.61
N GLU A 13 -18.25 9.38 -6.49
CA GLU A 13 -17.84 8.56 -5.34
C GLU A 13 -18.45 7.14 -5.34
N LEU A 14 -18.80 6.56 -6.50
CA LEU A 14 -19.39 5.21 -6.53
C LEU A 14 -18.75 4.20 -7.50
N ALA A 15 -17.62 4.54 -8.14
CA ALA A 15 -17.00 3.65 -9.10
C ALA A 15 -15.48 3.61 -9.01
N HIS A 16 -14.92 3.19 -7.87
CA HIS A 16 -13.67 2.43 -7.83
C HIS A 16 -13.60 1.66 -6.51
N ARG A 17 -14.22 0.46 -6.48
CA ARG A 17 -13.84 -0.55 -5.50
C ARG A 17 -12.47 -1.08 -5.92
N PRO A 18 -11.38 -0.91 -5.13
CA PRO A 18 -10.16 -1.63 -5.45
C PRO A 18 -10.37 -3.07 -4.99
N GLU A 19 -10.81 -3.93 -5.92
CA GLU A 19 -10.81 -5.38 -5.77
C GLU A 19 -9.38 -5.97 -5.68
N SER A 20 -8.33 -5.15 -5.62
CA SER A 20 -6.93 -5.58 -5.75
C SER A 20 -6.17 -5.83 -4.45
N LEU A 21 -6.77 -5.60 -3.28
CA LEU A 21 -6.05 -5.77 -1.99
C LEU A 21 -5.88 -7.24 -1.59
N ARG A 22 -6.57 -8.18 -2.26
CA ARG A 22 -6.30 -9.61 -2.14
C ARG A 22 -5.35 -10.05 -3.26
N GLY A 23 -4.05 -9.93 -3.01
CA GLY A 23 -3.03 -10.65 -3.80
C GLY A 23 -1.82 -9.80 -4.18
N SER A 24 -1.95 -8.47 -4.31
CA SER A 24 -0.81 -7.60 -4.59
C SER A 24 -0.17 -7.11 -3.29
N PRO A 25 1.15 -7.32 -3.07
CA PRO A 25 1.84 -6.70 -1.96
C PRO A 25 2.06 -5.21 -2.18
N LEU A 26 1.93 -4.69 -3.41
CA LEU A 26 2.01 -3.27 -3.71
C LEU A 26 0.70 -2.57 -3.36
N ILE A 27 0.77 -1.58 -2.48
CA ILE A 27 -0.31 -0.64 -2.21
C ILE A 27 -0.33 0.40 -3.32
N LYS A 28 -1.47 0.50 -4.01
CA LYS A 28 -1.77 1.63 -4.89
C LYS A 28 -2.39 2.72 -4.05
N LEU A 29 -1.86 3.93 -4.18
CA LEU A 29 -2.34 5.09 -3.47
C LEU A 29 -3.07 5.98 -4.49
N ASP A 30 -4.37 6.20 -4.27
CA ASP A 30 -5.21 6.99 -5.17
C ASP A 30 -5.03 8.50 -4.91
N SER A 31 -4.70 8.86 -3.67
CA SER A 31 -4.37 10.22 -3.22
C SER A 31 -3.18 10.15 -2.29
N LEU A 32 -2.16 10.97 -2.56
CA LEU A 32 -0.98 11.03 -1.72
C LEU A 32 -1.35 11.45 -0.27
N ILE A 33 -2.31 12.36 -0.09
CA ILE A 33 -2.58 13.00 1.21
C ILE A 33 -3.57 12.25 2.11
N ASP A 34 -4.11 11.13 1.64
CA ASP A 34 -5.13 10.39 2.37
C ASP A 34 -4.48 9.40 3.33
N HIS A 35 -5.06 9.26 4.53
CA HIS A 35 -4.60 8.28 5.50
C HIS A 35 -4.77 6.85 4.98
N LEU A 36 -3.78 6.00 5.27
CA LEU A 36 -3.86 4.58 4.95
C LEU A 36 -4.90 3.88 5.84
N ASP A 37 -5.92 3.29 5.21
CA ASP A 37 -6.82 2.35 5.88
C ASP A 37 -6.13 0.99 6.05
N LEU A 38 -5.43 0.83 7.17
CA LEU A 38 -4.64 -0.37 7.48
C LEU A 38 -5.50 -1.63 7.61
N GLU A 39 -6.71 -1.51 8.16
CA GLU A 39 -7.61 -2.65 8.29
C GLU A 39 -8.07 -3.15 6.92
N LYS A 40 -8.36 -2.23 5.99
CA LYS A 40 -8.68 -2.58 4.60
C LYS A 40 -7.48 -3.19 3.87
N ILE A 41 -6.28 -2.66 4.08
CA ILE A 41 -5.04 -3.12 3.42
C ILE A 41 -4.62 -4.52 3.88
N PHE A 42 -4.64 -4.78 5.19
CA PHE A 42 -4.19 -6.04 5.78
C PHE A 42 -5.32 -7.03 6.06
N GLY A 43 -6.58 -6.59 5.98
CA GLY A 43 -7.76 -7.41 6.30
C GLY A 43 -7.89 -7.76 7.77
N ARG A 44 -7.16 -7.07 8.66
CA ARG A 44 -7.10 -7.32 10.11
C ARG A 44 -6.59 -6.11 10.87
N ASN A 45 -6.94 -6.03 12.14
CA ASN A 45 -6.35 -5.09 13.10
C ASN A 45 -5.19 -5.76 13.85
N ALA A 46 -3.97 -5.31 13.60
CA ALA A 46 -2.75 -5.81 14.24
C ALA A 46 -1.68 -4.70 14.26
N PRO A 47 -0.72 -4.73 15.21
CA PRO A 47 0.31 -3.70 15.29
C PRO A 47 1.13 -3.61 14.00
N LEU A 48 1.39 -2.39 13.55
CA LEU A 48 2.10 -2.11 12.31
C LEU A 48 3.56 -1.75 12.59
N HIS A 49 4.47 -2.41 11.87
CA HIS A 49 5.88 -2.05 11.79
C HIS A 49 6.16 -1.43 10.41
N VAL A 50 6.80 -0.27 10.40
CA VAL A 50 7.12 0.48 9.19
C VAL A 50 8.63 0.57 9.00
N ASP A 51 9.09 0.30 7.79
CA ASP A 51 10.48 0.50 7.37
C ASP A 51 10.55 1.57 6.28
N LEU A 52 11.30 2.63 6.55
CA LEU A 52 11.42 3.83 5.72
C LEU A 52 12.66 3.70 4.82
N GLY A 53 12.47 3.41 3.54
CA GLY A 53 13.57 3.09 2.62
C GLY A 53 13.92 1.60 2.64
N CYS A 54 12.90 0.73 2.59
CA CYS A 54 13.05 -0.71 2.82
C CYS A 54 13.89 -1.49 1.79
N GLY A 55 14.29 -0.86 0.68
CA GLY A 55 15.13 -1.47 -0.34
C GLY A 55 14.52 -2.75 -0.94
N ASP A 56 15.15 -3.90 -0.67
CA ASP A 56 14.85 -5.18 -1.30
C ASP A 56 13.90 -6.10 -0.52
N VAL A 57 13.33 -5.57 0.58
CA VAL A 57 12.42 -6.21 1.57
C VAL A 57 12.85 -7.53 2.19
N GLY A 58 14.09 -7.99 1.97
CA GLY A 58 14.53 -9.28 2.51
C GLY A 58 14.42 -9.36 4.03
N PHE A 59 14.80 -8.27 4.70
CA PHE A 59 14.74 -8.14 6.15
C PHE A 59 13.30 -8.13 6.68
N LEU A 60 12.43 -7.29 6.10
CA LEU A 60 11.01 -7.24 6.48
C LEU A 60 10.29 -8.56 6.25
N CYS A 61 10.50 -9.24 5.11
CA CYS A 61 9.89 -10.54 4.84
C CYS A 61 10.29 -11.56 5.93
N ALA A 62 11.56 -11.57 6.33
CA ALA A 62 12.05 -12.47 7.38
C ALA A 62 11.46 -12.14 8.77
N LEU A 63 11.23 -10.86 9.08
CA LEU A 63 10.54 -10.45 10.30
C LEU A 63 9.06 -10.84 10.27
N ALA A 64 8.39 -10.58 9.16
CA ALA A 64 6.98 -10.86 8.96
C ALA A 64 6.66 -12.35 9.11
N GLN A 65 7.53 -13.23 8.59
CA GLN A 65 7.41 -14.68 8.78
C GLN A 65 7.60 -15.13 10.24
N ARG A 66 8.43 -14.42 11.02
CA ARG A 66 8.68 -14.74 12.44
C ARG A 66 7.61 -14.16 13.38
N MET A 67 6.94 -13.10 12.96
CA MET A 67 5.94 -12.37 13.77
C MET A 67 4.60 -12.30 13.02
N PRO A 68 3.90 -13.44 12.86
CA PRO A 68 2.66 -13.49 12.07
C PRO A 68 1.53 -12.66 12.68
N ASP A 69 1.61 -12.32 13.98
CA ASP A 69 0.64 -11.46 14.69
C ASP A 69 0.86 -9.95 14.45
N LYS A 70 1.87 -9.56 13.67
CA LYS A 70 2.20 -8.16 13.34
C LYS A 70 2.06 -7.88 11.84
N ASN A 71 1.71 -6.66 11.47
CA ASN A 71 1.71 -6.17 10.09
C ASN A 71 3.02 -5.45 9.76
N PHE A 72 3.47 -5.55 8.51
CA PHE A 72 4.71 -4.93 8.04
C PHE A 72 4.46 -4.10 6.78
N LEU A 73 4.95 -2.87 6.77
CA LEU A 73 4.88 -1.95 5.64
C LEU A 73 6.29 -1.46 5.29
N GLY A 74 6.75 -1.80 4.09
CA GLY A 74 7.96 -1.22 3.51
C GLY A 74 7.62 0.00 2.65
N ILE A 75 8.33 1.11 2.83
CA ILE A 75 8.19 2.31 1.99
C ILE A 75 9.47 2.47 1.16
N GLU A 76 9.32 2.57 -0.16
CA GLU A 76 10.43 2.73 -1.10
C GLU A 76 10.01 3.60 -2.28
N ARG A 77 10.88 4.51 -2.72
CA ARG A 77 10.58 5.45 -3.82
C ARG A 77 11.00 4.94 -5.19
N LEU A 78 11.96 4.02 -5.25
CA LEU A 78 12.54 3.55 -6.51
C LEU A 78 11.69 2.44 -7.12
N SER A 79 10.79 2.79 -8.05
CA SER A 79 9.82 1.87 -8.67
C SER A 79 10.42 0.57 -9.23
N ARG A 80 11.60 0.64 -9.86
CA ARG A 80 12.29 -0.56 -10.38
C ARG A 80 12.68 -1.55 -9.27
N ARG A 81 12.94 -1.07 -8.06
CA ARG A 81 13.20 -1.93 -6.90
C ARG A 81 11.89 -2.51 -6.37
N VAL A 82 10.86 -1.68 -6.25
CA VAL A 82 9.51 -2.08 -5.81
C VAL A 82 8.99 -3.28 -6.61
N GLU A 83 9.13 -3.30 -7.93
CA GLU A 83 8.71 -4.46 -8.76
C GLU A 83 9.37 -5.78 -8.34
N ARG A 84 10.69 -5.76 -8.12
CA ARG A 84 11.45 -6.95 -7.70
C ARG A 84 11.08 -7.38 -6.28
N THR A 85 10.87 -6.38 -5.44
CA THR A 85 10.54 -6.48 -4.03
C THR A 85 9.13 -7.06 -3.83
N CYS A 86 8.15 -6.65 -4.64
CA CYS A 86 6.78 -7.17 -4.61
C CYS A 86 6.75 -8.69 -4.82
N ARG A 87 7.49 -9.25 -5.77
CA ARG A 87 7.55 -10.71 -5.98
C ARG A 87 8.02 -11.50 -4.74
N LYS A 88 8.85 -10.89 -3.89
CA LYS A 88 9.26 -11.52 -2.62
C LYS A 88 8.17 -11.41 -1.55
N ALA A 89 7.51 -10.26 -1.49
CA ALA A 89 6.44 -9.98 -0.53
C ALA A 89 5.12 -10.72 -0.84
N GLU A 90 4.88 -11.12 -2.10
CA GLU A 90 3.73 -11.97 -2.50
C GLU A 90 3.60 -13.26 -1.70
N LYS A 91 4.71 -13.75 -1.11
CA LYS A 91 4.76 -14.99 -0.32
C LYS A 91 4.50 -14.77 1.16
N VAL A 92 4.17 -13.55 1.58
CA VAL A 92 4.10 -13.12 2.98
C VAL A 92 2.84 -12.30 3.21
N ASP A 93 1.82 -12.91 3.82
CA ASP A 93 0.47 -12.35 3.90
C ASP A 93 0.37 -11.08 4.74
N ASN A 94 1.19 -10.96 5.78
CA ASN A 94 1.22 -9.82 6.70
C ASN A 94 2.21 -8.72 6.28
N MET A 95 2.60 -8.68 5.01
CA MET A 95 3.52 -7.68 4.49
C MET A 95 2.97 -6.96 3.26
N ARG A 96 3.18 -5.64 3.21
CA ARG A 96 2.87 -4.78 2.07
C ARG A 96 4.02 -3.81 1.78
N VAL A 97 4.03 -3.27 0.57
CA VAL A 97 5.00 -2.30 0.06
C VAL A 97 4.24 -1.10 -0.47
N LEU A 98 4.64 0.10 -0.08
CA LEU A 98 4.15 1.36 -0.61
C LEU A 98 5.25 2.03 -1.44
N ASN A 99 4.92 2.40 -2.68
CA ASN A 99 5.81 3.20 -3.50
C ASN A 99 5.61 4.69 -3.19
N ALA A 100 6.45 5.24 -2.33
CA ALA A 100 6.37 6.64 -1.91
C ALA A 100 7.73 7.17 -1.44
N GLU A 101 7.90 8.48 -1.47
CA GLU A 101 9.01 9.16 -0.78
C GLU A 101 8.81 9.08 0.75
N THR A 102 9.86 8.71 1.49
CA THR A 102 9.81 8.58 2.96
C THR A 102 9.37 9.87 3.65
N SER A 103 9.90 11.02 3.21
CA SER A 103 9.57 12.34 3.79
C SER A 103 8.08 12.66 3.66
N TYR A 104 7.49 12.21 2.56
CA TYR A 104 6.08 12.34 2.29
C TYR A 104 5.26 11.41 3.21
N ALA A 105 5.66 10.14 3.29
CA ALA A 105 5.00 9.14 4.12
C ALA A 105 4.91 9.57 5.60
N VAL A 106 6.01 10.05 6.18
CA VAL A 106 6.06 10.48 7.58
C VAL A 106 5.18 11.70 7.84
N ARG A 107 4.94 12.54 6.83
CA ARG A 107 4.20 13.80 6.99
C ARG A 107 2.69 13.65 6.85
N TYR A 108 2.23 12.67 6.07
CA TYR A 108 0.83 12.62 5.63
C TYR A 108 0.14 11.28 5.85
N LEU A 109 0.86 10.18 6.08
CA LEU A 109 0.28 8.84 6.25
C LEU A 109 0.06 8.52 7.73
#